data_AF-A0A519M6H7-F1
#
_entry.id   AF-A0A519M6H7-F1
#
_cell.length_a   1.000
_cell.length_b   1.000
_cell.length_c   1.000
_cell.angle_alpha   90.00
_cell.angle_beta   90.00
_cell.angle_gamma   90.00
#
_symmetry.space_group_name_H-M   'P 1'
#
loop_
_entity.id
_entity.type
_entity.pdbx_description
1 polymer ?
#
loop_
_entity_poly.entity_id
_entity_poly.type
_entity_poly.pdbx_seq_one_letter_code
_entity_poly.pdbx_strand_id
1 'polypeptide(L)'
;MAKMIRTKFYILLFLLATVTAFGQQKPVKASIDSTKIRIGSQFNLSLKTSVDTGATVSFPEGKNFGRLEVLESYPVDTVRKGAIYELVKKYGLTQFDSGRYVIPQLPVVINNKRLLTDSLSIEVANIQVDTIKQQMFDIKTVVAAKSSSTWWIWLLVVLALAGIGFGIFWYLKNRKKTVKETIVYTTPIEKATAHLRSLEKKGFLEKGAVKDYYSELTDIARIYIEEAIHVPAMESTTSELIEAMRIAVRRKKMSLTQETFEQLEKVLRTADMVKFAKSKPMDFEIDEDRSRIEKTIVVIDKSIPEEVPDEESNTAAWEEQQRRKKKRKRRDMIIAAGVAVVVFAGVYIATGNGLGYLRDSVLGAPTKELLEGKWVTSEYGEPPMKIETPKVLKRYNEEQIQNNLPPNVKSLQKFVYGALADNFSIVLSTTKFKDTLTVDAEA
;
A
#
# COMPACT_ATOMS: atom_id res chain seq x y z
N MET A 1 -31.59 -101.86 -0.02
CA MET A 1 -32.21 -101.05 1.06
C MET A 1 -31.19 -100.29 1.92
N ALA A 2 -30.07 -100.91 2.34
CA ALA A 2 -29.06 -100.29 3.21
C ALA A 2 -28.36 -99.01 2.67
N LYS A 3 -28.15 -98.90 1.35
CA LYS A 3 -27.48 -97.74 0.74
C LYS A 3 -28.32 -96.45 0.85
N MET A 4 -29.64 -96.55 0.70
CA MET A 4 -30.58 -95.42 0.86
C MET A 4 -30.69 -94.92 2.30
N ILE A 5 -30.53 -95.81 3.29
CA ILE A 5 -30.61 -95.47 4.71
C ILE A 5 -29.37 -94.67 5.13
N ARG A 6 -28.19 -95.01 4.60
CA ARG A 6 -26.95 -94.24 4.84
C ARG A 6 -27.02 -92.83 4.25
N THR A 7 -27.53 -92.65 3.04
CA THR A 7 -27.65 -91.30 2.44
C THR A 7 -28.64 -90.42 3.20
N LYS A 8 -29.77 -90.98 3.68
CA LYS A 8 -30.73 -90.25 4.51
C LYS A 8 -30.15 -89.84 5.87
N PHE A 9 -29.28 -90.66 6.45
CA PHE A 9 -28.59 -90.34 7.71
C PHE A 9 -27.59 -89.17 7.56
N TYR A 10 -26.80 -89.13 6.48
CA TYR A 10 -25.89 -87.99 6.22
C TYR A 10 -26.64 -86.69 5.94
N ILE A 11 -27.79 -86.76 5.24
CA ILE A 11 -28.65 -85.59 5.01
C ILE A 11 -29.23 -85.08 6.34
N LEU A 12 -29.69 -85.99 7.22
CA LEU A 12 -30.19 -85.62 8.55
C LEU A 12 -29.09 -84.97 9.40
N LEU A 13 -27.86 -85.50 9.36
CA LEU A 13 -26.73 -84.97 10.12
C LEU A 13 -26.25 -83.61 9.60
N PHE A 14 -26.29 -83.40 8.28
CA PHE A 14 -26.03 -82.10 7.65
C PHE A 14 -27.12 -81.08 8.01
N LEU A 15 -28.40 -81.49 8.02
CA LEU A 15 -29.51 -80.64 8.44
C LEU A 15 -29.37 -80.25 9.91
N LEU A 16 -29.00 -81.19 10.79
CA LEU A 16 -28.75 -80.92 12.21
C LEU A 16 -27.59 -79.94 12.43
N ALA A 17 -26.50 -80.08 11.65
CA ALA A 17 -25.37 -79.16 11.71
C ALA A 17 -25.75 -77.74 11.27
N THR A 18 -26.59 -77.58 10.25
CA THR A 18 -27.05 -76.25 9.81
C THR A 18 -27.93 -75.55 10.85
N VAL A 19 -28.74 -76.28 11.62
CA VAL A 19 -29.56 -75.68 12.69
C VAL A 19 -28.70 -75.13 13.83
N THR A 20 -27.57 -75.77 14.14
CA THR A 20 -26.65 -75.27 15.18
C THR A 20 -25.85 -74.03 14.75
N ALA A 21 -25.63 -73.83 13.45
CA ALA A 21 -24.88 -72.68 12.92
C ALA A 21 -25.69 -71.36 12.94
N PHE A 22 -27.02 -71.42 12.86
CA PHE A 22 -27.90 -70.24 12.94
C PHE A 22 -28.21 -69.77 14.37
N GLY A 23 -27.76 -70.50 15.41
CA GLY A 23 -28.07 -70.23 16.81
C GLY A 23 -27.10 -69.29 17.57
N GLN A 24 -26.08 -68.74 16.92
CA GLN A 24 -24.99 -68.00 17.60
C GLN A 24 -24.90 -66.50 17.27
N GLN A 25 -26.02 -65.83 16.97
CA GLN A 25 -26.01 -64.37 16.97
C GLN A 25 -26.20 -63.85 18.40
N LYS A 26 -25.11 -63.39 19.03
CA LYS A 26 -25.19 -62.70 20.32
C LYS A 26 -26.09 -61.46 20.16
N PRO A 27 -27.02 -61.22 21.10
CA PRO A 27 -27.97 -60.10 21.02
C PRO A 27 -27.28 -58.72 21.07
N VAL A 28 -26.08 -58.65 21.65
CA VAL A 28 -25.29 -57.42 21.77
C VAL A 28 -23.90 -57.65 21.20
N LYS A 29 -23.49 -56.80 20.25
CA LYS A 29 -22.18 -56.85 19.60
C LYS A 29 -21.34 -55.66 20.04
N ALA A 30 -20.10 -55.93 20.46
CA ALA A 30 -19.10 -54.89 20.70
C ALA A 30 -18.12 -54.82 19.53
N SER A 31 -17.72 -53.62 19.14
CA SER A 31 -16.75 -53.38 18.07
C SER A 31 -15.90 -52.16 18.38
N ILE A 32 -14.66 -52.16 17.93
CA ILE A 32 -13.73 -51.02 18.02
C ILE A 32 -13.34 -50.57 16.62
N ASP A 33 -13.09 -49.28 16.45
CA ASP A 33 -12.66 -48.69 15.17
C ASP A 33 -11.17 -48.94 14.86
N SER A 34 -10.32 -49.08 15.88
CA SER A 34 -8.93 -49.47 15.73
C SER A 34 -8.50 -50.49 16.79
N THR A 35 -7.70 -51.48 16.37
CA THR A 35 -7.04 -52.45 17.26
C THR A 35 -5.66 -51.98 17.73
N LYS A 36 -5.15 -50.87 17.16
CA LYS A 36 -3.85 -50.30 17.49
C LYS A 36 -3.90 -48.78 17.49
N ILE A 37 -3.53 -48.17 18.61
CA ILE A 37 -3.52 -46.71 18.80
C ILE A 37 -2.18 -46.23 19.34
N ARG A 38 -1.93 -44.92 19.31
CA ARG A 38 -0.78 -44.31 19.99
C ARG A 38 -1.16 -43.95 21.42
N ILE A 39 -0.17 -43.90 22.30
CA ILE A 39 -0.33 -43.40 23.67
C ILE A 39 -1.02 -42.02 23.67
N GLY A 40 -2.04 -41.86 24.51
CA GLY A 40 -2.86 -40.64 24.60
C GLY A 40 -3.86 -40.40 23.47
N SER A 41 -3.91 -41.25 22.43
CA SER A 41 -4.91 -41.11 21.36
C SER A 41 -6.22 -41.82 21.68
N GLN A 42 -7.33 -41.20 21.29
CA GLN A 42 -8.68 -41.73 21.48
C GLN A 42 -9.04 -42.75 20.38
N PHE A 43 -9.80 -43.78 20.76
CA PHE A 43 -10.46 -44.71 19.85
C PHE A 43 -11.91 -44.95 20.30
N ASN A 44 -12.77 -45.42 19.41
CA ASN A 44 -14.19 -45.57 19.69
C ASN A 44 -14.61 -47.03 19.89
N LEU A 45 -15.22 -47.30 21.04
CA LEU A 45 -15.97 -48.53 21.30
C LEU A 45 -17.44 -48.33 20.92
N SER A 46 -17.96 -49.19 20.06
CA SER A 46 -19.36 -49.20 19.63
C SER A 46 -20.07 -50.47 20.11
N LEU A 47 -21.13 -50.30 20.90
CA LEU A 47 -22.04 -51.36 21.33
C LEU A 47 -23.31 -51.30 20.48
N LYS A 48 -23.63 -52.39 19.80
CA LYS A 48 -24.79 -52.50 18.90
C LYS A 48 -25.75 -53.58 19.38
N THR A 49 -27.04 -53.27 19.39
CA THR A 49 -28.11 -54.23 19.71
C THR A 49 -29.33 -54.00 18.82
N SER A 50 -30.04 -55.08 18.50
CA SER A 50 -31.30 -55.03 17.75
C SER A 50 -32.43 -55.51 18.65
N VAL A 51 -33.45 -54.67 18.84
CA VAL A 51 -34.56 -54.92 19.78
C VAL A 51 -35.90 -54.54 19.18
N ASP A 52 -36.99 -55.12 19.66
CA ASP A 52 -38.34 -54.75 19.23
C ASP A 52 -38.70 -53.31 19.67
N THR A 53 -39.64 -52.67 18.98
CA THR A 53 -39.98 -51.25 19.21
C THR A 53 -40.51 -50.93 20.62
N GLY A 54 -40.94 -51.92 21.39
CA GLY A 54 -41.38 -51.77 22.79
C GLY A 54 -40.32 -52.11 23.85
N ALA A 55 -39.10 -52.47 23.44
CA ALA A 55 -38.06 -52.89 24.37
C ALA A 55 -37.36 -51.70 25.03
N THR A 56 -37.07 -51.82 26.32
CA THR A 56 -36.25 -50.85 27.07
C THR A 56 -34.80 -51.33 27.13
N VAL A 57 -33.87 -50.49 26.68
CA VAL A 57 -32.42 -50.79 26.62
C VAL A 57 -31.63 -49.79 27.45
N SER A 58 -30.79 -50.28 28.34
CA SER A 58 -29.83 -49.49 29.11
C SER A 58 -28.40 -49.97 28.83
N PHE A 59 -27.55 -49.02 28.45
CA PHE A 59 -26.14 -49.23 28.13
C PHE A 59 -25.26 -48.98 29.36
N PRO A 60 -24.05 -49.57 29.43
CA PRO A 60 -23.16 -49.42 30.57
C PRO A 60 -22.69 -47.97 30.73
N GLU A 61 -22.69 -47.47 31.95
CA GLU A 61 -22.12 -46.17 32.31
C GLU A 61 -20.94 -46.38 33.26
N GLY A 62 -19.88 -45.58 33.07
CA GLY A 62 -18.68 -45.66 33.89
C GLY A 62 -17.61 -44.71 33.39
N LYS A 63 -16.73 -44.30 34.31
CA LYS A 63 -15.54 -43.49 33.96
C LYS A 63 -14.44 -44.32 33.31
N ASN A 64 -14.42 -45.63 33.58
CA ASN A 64 -13.40 -46.56 33.08
C ASN A 64 -14.05 -47.87 32.62
N PHE A 65 -13.55 -48.44 31.53
CA PHE A 65 -13.85 -49.81 31.11
C PHE A 65 -12.58 -50.66 31.20
N GLY A 66 -12.46 -51.43 32.28
CA GLY A 66 -11.22 -52.10 32.62
C GLY A 66 -10.15 -51.08 33.00
N ARG A 67 -8.99 -51.12 32.31
CA ARG A 67 -7.89 -50.16 32.50
C ARG A 67 -7.95 -48.96 31.54
N LEU A 68 -8.97 -48.88 30.70
CA LEU A 68 -9.14 -47.82 29.70
C LEU A 68 -10.08 -46.74 30.24
N GLU A 69 -9.72 -45.48 30.01
CA GLU A 69 -10.49 -44.31 30.47
C GLU A 69 -11.54 -43.92 29.43
N VAL A 70 -12.76 -43.63 29.89
CA VAL A 70 -13.87 -43.14 29.08
C VAL A 70 -13.81 -41.62 29.04
N LEU A 71 -13.33 -41.07 27.93
CA LEU A 71 -13.31 -39.62 27.70
C LEU A 71 -14.70 -39.08 27.40
N GLU A 72 -15.48 -39.81 26.61
CA GLU A 72 -16.78 -39.35 26.14
C GLU A 72 -17.78 -40.50 25.99
N SER A 73 -19.02 -40.25 26.42
CA SER A 73 -20.16 -41.17 26.28
C SER A 73 -21.17 -40.53 25.32
N TYR A 74 -21.11 -40.92 24.04
CA TYR A 74 -21.95 -40.33 23.00
C TYR A 74 -23.43 -40.72 23.15
N PRO A 75 -24.38 -39.90 22.67
CA PRO A 75 -25.80 -40.26 22.68
C PRO A 75 -26.06 -41.57 21.90
N VAL A 76 -27.13 -42.28 22.28
CA VAL A 76 -27.54 -43.51 21.59
C VAL A 76 -28.12 -43.15 20.22
N ASP A 77 -27.55 -43.71 19.17
CA ASP A 77 -28.07 -43.61 17.81
C ASP A 77 -29.10 -44.73 17.57
N THR A 78 -30.23 -44.41 16.95
CA THR A 78 -31.37 -45.31 16.78
C THR A 78 -31.79 -45.35 15.32
N VAL A 79 -31.68 -46.51 14.69
CA VAL A 79 -32.13 -46.75 13.31
C VAL A 79 -33.33 -47.68 13.34
N ARG A 80 -34.48 -47.20 12.87
CA ARG A 80 -35.70 -48.02 12.76
C ARG A 80 -35.70 -48.84 11.46
N LYS A 81 -35.81 -50.15 11.58
CA LYS A 81 -35.99 -51.11 10.48
C LYS A 81 -37.31 -51.86 10.68
N GLY A 82 -38.42 -51.23 10.29
CA GLY A 82 -39.77 -51.77 10.46
C GLY A 82 -40.18 -51.91 11.93
N ALA A 83 -40.31 -53.15 12.40
CA ALA A 83 -40.66 -53.51 13.77
C ALA A 83 -39.46 -53.66 14.73
N ILE A 84 -38.23 -53.42 14.24
CA ILE A 84 -36.99 -53.55 15.00
C ILE A 84 -36.28 -52.19 15.07
N TYR A 85 -35.77 -51.83 16.24
CA TYR A 85 -34.80 -50.76 16.45
C TYR A 85 -33.39 -51.35 16.49
N GLU A 86 -32.48 -50.77 15.70
CA GLU A 86 -31.04 -50.97 15.82
C GLU A 86 -30.47 -49.80 16.62
N LEU A 87 -29.99 -50.10 17.82
CA LEU A 87 -29.41 -49.11 18.74
C LEU A 87 -27.89 -49.21 18.74
N VAL A 88 -27.21 -48.07 18.62
CA VAL A 88 -25.76 -47.97 18.63
C VAL A 88 -25.33 -46.97 19.69
N LYS A 89 -24.60 -47.44 20.70
CA LYS A 89 -23.97 -46.58 21.72
C LYS A 89 -22.47 -46.54 21.48
N LYS A 90 -21.90 -45.33 21.41
CA LYS A 90 -20.46 -45.12 21.22
C LYS A 90 -19.81 -44.56 22.49
N TYR A 91 -18.56 -44.95 22.72
CA TYR A 91 -17.71 -44.43 23.79
C TYR A 91 -16.34 -44.09 23.23
N GLY A 92 -15.85 -42.89 23.54
CA GLY A 92 -14.47 -42.49 23.30
C GLY A 92 -13.58 -42.98 24.42
N LEU A 93 -12.64 -43.88 24.12
CA LEU A 93 -11.72 -44.48 25.08
C LEU A 93 -10.28 -44.04 24.82
N THR A 94 -9.46 -43.89 25.86
CA THR A 94 -8.03 -43.59 25.75
C THR A 94 -7.18 -44.36 26.77
N GLN A 95 -5.86 -44.30 26.58
CA GLN A 95 -4.86 -44.79 27.53
C GLN A 95 -3.55 -43.99 27.44
N PHE A 96 -3.01 -43.62 28.59
CA PHE A 96 -1.79 -42.82 28.72
C PHE A 96 -0.51 -43.64 28.93
N ASP A 97 -0.64 -44.96 29.04
CA ASP A 97 0.46 -45.92 29.13
C ASP A 97 0.55 -46.82 27.89
N SER A 98 1.75 -47.14 27.43
CA SER A 98 1.94 -48.10 26.34
C SER A 98 1.78 -49.53 26.84
N GLY A 99 1.10 -50.38 26.06
CA GLY A 99 0.87 -51.77 26.44
C GLY A 99 -0.30 -52.41 25.70
N ARG A 100 -0.62 -53.66 26.06
CA ARG A 100 -1.83 -54.35 25.58
C ARG A 100 -2.90 -54.32 26.64
N TYR A 101 -4.09 -53.87 26.25
CA TYR A 101 -5.24 -53.73 27.13
C TYR A 101 -6.41 -54.53 26.60
N VAL A 102 -7.31 -54.90 27.51
CA VAL A 102 -8.53 -55.63 27.21
C VAL A 102 -9.71 -54.83 27.74
N ILE A 103 -10.66 -54.55 26.85
CA ILE A 103 -11.99 -54.06 27.20
C ILE A 103 -12.76 -55.25 27.78
N PRO A 104 -13.17 -55.20 29.05
CA PRO A 104 -13.90 -56.28 29.68
C PRO A 104 -15.29 -56.45 29.05
N GLN A 105 -15.93 -57.59 29.33
CA GLN A 105 -17.32 -57.79 28.92
C GLN A 105 -18.22 -56.79 29.65
N LEU A 106 -18.88 -55.91 28.90
CA LEU A 106 -19.73 -54.86 29.44
C LEU A 106 -21.19 -55.32 29.49
N PRO A 107 -21.93 -54.96 30.56
CA PRO A 107 -23.33 -55.32 30.67
C PRO A 107 -24.25 -54.34 29.93
N VAL A 108 -25.13 -54.86 29.09
CA VAL A 108 -26.25 -54.15 28.47
C VAL A 108 -27.54 -54.78 29.00
N VAL A 109 -28.46 -53.97 29.52
CA VAL A 109 -29.73 -54.44 30.09
C VAL A 109 -30.83 -54.23 29.06
N ILE A 110 -31.48 -55.30 28.62
CA ILE A 110 -32.61 -55.28 27.67
C ILE A 110 -33.81 -55.93 28.35
N ASN A 111 -34.91 -55.20 28.54
CA ASN A 111 -36.13 -55.68 29.22
C ASN A 111 -35.82 -56.39 30.55
N ASN A 112 -35.02 -55.73 31.40
CA ASN A 112 -34.55 -56.23 32.70
C ASN A 112 -33.66 -57.49 32.65
N LYS A 113 -33.25 -57.96 31.46
CA LYS A 113 -32.26 -59.04 31.31
C LYS A 113 -30.88 -58.46 31.03
N ARG A 114 -29.90 -58.85 31.84
CA ARG A 114 -28.50 -58.44 31.69
C ARG A 114 -27.79 -59.33 30.68
N LEU A 115 -27.31 -58.72 29.59
CA LEU A 115 -26.55 -59.37 28.52
C LEU A 115 -25.12 -58.81 28.52
N LEU A 116 -24.13 -59.68 28.31
CA LEU A 116 -22.72 -59.29 28.31
C LEU A 116 -22.21 -59.16 26.87
N THR A 117 -21.40 -58.13 26.62
CA THR A 117 -20.71 -57.96 25.34
C THR A 117 -19.50 -58.89 25.22
N ASP A 118 -18.92 -58.93 24.03
CA ASP A 118 -17.61 -59.53 23.81
C ASP A 118 -16.49 -58.71 24.47
N SER A 119 -15.43 -59.41 24.90
CA SER A 119 -14.18 -58.77 25.32
C SER A 119 -13.32 -58.47 24.11
N LEU A 120 -12.73 -57.27 24.03
CA LEU A 120 -11.94 -56.83 22.88
C LEU A 120 -10.54 -56.42 23.35
N SER A 121 -9.51 -56.75 22.57
CA SER A 121 -8.12 -56.38 22.89
C SER A 121 -7.64 -55.23 21.99
N ILE A 122 -6.84 -54.34 22.58
CA ILE A 122 -6.24 -53.20 21.90
C ILE A 122 -4.76 -53.03 22.29
N GLU A 123 -3.93 -52.65 21.32
CA GLU A 123 -2.51 -52.34 21.52
C GLU A 123 -2.28 -50.82 21.52
N VAL A 124 -1.69 -50.30 22.59
CA VAL A 124 -1.29 -48.91 22.74
C VAL A 124 0.21 -48.82 22.49
N ALA A 125 0.57 -48.31 21.31
CA ALA A 125 1.94 -48.14 20.87
C ALA A 125 2.57 -46.90 21.52
N ASN A 126 3.82 -47.05 21.95
CA ASN A 126 4.65 -45.92 22.35
C ASN A 126 5.05 -45.08 21.12
N ILE A 127 5.28 -43.79 21.32
CA ILE A 127 5.82 -42.88 20.30
C ILE A 127 7.35 -42.94 20.41
N GLN A 128 8.01 -43.45 19.38
CA GLN A 128 9.48 -43.39 19.32
C GLN A 128 9.88 -41.94 19.04
N VAL A 129 10.45 -41.28 20.05
CA VAL A 129 11.14 -40.01 19.87
C VAL A 129 12.57 -40.32 19.41
N ASP A 130 12.88 -40.01 18.15
CA ASP A 130 14.19 -40.24 17.53
C ASP A 130 15.20 -39.23 18.10
N THR A 131 15.67 -39.48 19.32
CA THR A 131 16.58 -38.61 20.08
C THR A 131 18.02 -38.65 19.56
N ILE A 132 18.35 -39.55 18.62
CA ILE A 132 19.71 -39.77 18.13
C ILE A 132 20.04 -38.92 16.89
N LYS A 133 19.03 -38.43 16.14
CA LYS A 133 19.25 -37.59 14.95
C LYS A 133 19.36 -36.09 15.21
N GLN A 134 19.16 -35.66 16.45
CA GLN A 134 19.25 -34.25 16.80
C GLN A 134 20.66 -33.97 17.33
N GLN A 135 21.53 -33.50 16.43
CA GLN A 135 22.86 -33.01 16.79
C GLN A 135 22.70 -31.92 17.85
N MET A 136 23.27 -32.12 19.05
CA MET A 136 23.26 -31.10 20.09
C MET A 136 24.05 -29.90 19.58
N PHE A 137 23.36 -28.80 19.32
CA PHE A 137 24.00 -27.53 18.98
C PHE A 137 24.33 -26.78 20.26
N ASP A 138 25.48 -26.12 20.27
CA ASP A 138 25.87 -25.21 21.33
C ASP A 138 24.86 -24.04 21.45
N ILE A 139 24.73 -23.45 22.64
CA ILE A 139 23.82 -22.33 22.87
C ILE A 139 24.28 -21.16 22.00
N LYS A 140 23.53 -20.85 20.95
CA LYS A 140 23.80 -19.67 20.12
C LYS A 140 23.79 -18.44 21.03
N THR A 141 24.90 -17.72 21.06
CA THR A 141 24.97 -16.39 21.66
C THR A 141 23.87 -15.52 21.07
N VAL A 142 23.07 -14.89 21.93
CA VAL A 142 22.08 -13.89 21.51
C VAL A 142 22.80 -12.84 20.66
N VAL A 143 22.50 -12.82 19.37
CA VAL A 143 23.03 -11.81 18.45
C VAL A 143 22.57 -10.47 18.99
N ALA A 144 23.51 -9.65 19.46
CA ALA A 144 23.21 -8.28 19.85
C ALA A 144 22.45 -7.65 18.69
N ALA A 145 21.21 -7.21 18.95
CA ALA A 145 20.43 -6.52 17.95
C ALA A 145 21.30 -5.35 17.46
N LYS A 146 21.73 -5.41 16.19
CA LYS A 146 22.35 -4.24 15.55
C LYS A 146 21.32 -3.13 15.74
N SER A 147 21.65 -2.16 16.58
CA SER A 147 20.93 -0.89 16.63
C SER A 147 21.08 -0.31 15.24
N SER A 148 20.14 -0.63 14.36
CA SER A 148 20.00 0.01 13.06
C SER A 148 19.58 1.42 13.40
N SER A 149 20.59 2.26 13.60
CA SER A 149 20.44 3.67 13.84
C SER A 149 19.93 4.26 12.53
N THR A 150 18.64 4.07 12.23
CA THR A 150 17.96 4.41 10.97
C THR A 150 17.78 5.93 10.80
N TRP A 151 18.39 6.74 11.67
CA TRP A 151 18.34 8.20 11.62
C TRP A 151 18.93 8.77 10.32
N TRP A 152 19.94 8.13 9.73
CA TRP A 152 20.53 8.56 8.46
C TRP A 152 19.57 8.39 7.27
N ILE A 153 18.61 7.45 7.35
CA ILE A 153 17.55 7.31 6.33
C ILE A 153 16.60 8.50 6.41
N TRP A 154 16.23 8.95 7.60
CA TRP A 154 15.43 10.17 7.79
C TRP A 154 16.18 11.43 7.34
N LEU A 155 17.49 11.52 7.57
CA LEU A 155 18.34 12.58 7.04
C LEU A 155 18.33 12.60 5.51
N LEU A 156 18.43 11.44 4.85
CA LEU A 156 18.33 11.32 3.39
C LEU A 156 16.95 11.72 2.85
N VAL A 157 15.86 11.38 3.55
CA VAL A 157 14.50 11.79 3.17
C VAL A 157 14.33 13.31 3.24
N VAL A 158 14.83 13.95 4.30
CA VAL A 158 14.81 15.42 4.43
C VAL A 158 15.64 16.08 3.33
N LEU A 159 16.82 15.54 3.02
CA LEU A 159 17.68 16.04 1.95
C LEU A 159 17.02 15.91 0.57
N ALA A 160 16.34 14.78 0.32
CA ALA A 160 15.61 14.55 -0.92
C ALA A 160 14.42 15.52 -1.08
N LEU A 161 13.64 15.75 -0.03
CA LEU A 161 12.54 16.73 -0.02
C LEU A 161 13.05 18.16 -0.25
N ALA A 162 14.16 18.54 0.38
CA ALA A 162 14.79 19.83 0.16
C ALA A 162 15.28 19.98 -1.30
N GLY A 163 15.87 18.93 -1.88
CA GLY A 163 16.29 18.90 -3.28
C GLY A 163 15.12 19.04 -4.26
N ILE A 164 14.01 18.35 -4.01
CA ILE A 164 12.78 18.46 -4.81
C ILE A 164 12.20 19.87 -4.70
N GLY A 165 12.11 20.43 -3.48
CA GLY A 165 11.63 21.79 -3.26
C GLY A 165 12.48 22.84 -3.98
N PHE A 166 13.81 22.69 -3.91
CA PHE A 166 14.75 23.55 -4.63
C PHE A 166 14.62 23.39 -6.15
N GLY A 167 14.48 22.15 -6.64
CA GLY A 167 14.27 21.86 -8.06
C GLY A 167 12.99 22.48 -8.60
N ILE A 168 11.88 22.38 -7.87
CA ILE A 168 10.59 23.02 -8.22
C ILE A 168 10.74 24.55 -8.20
N PHE A 169 11.37 25.11 -7.16
CA PHE A 169 11.61 26.56 -7.08
C PHE A 169 12.47 27.06 -8.24
N TRP A 170 13.58 26.36 -8.55
CA TRP A 170 14.48 26.70 -9.64
C TRP A 170 13.78 26.57 -11.00
N TYR A 171 13.04 25.48 -11.22
CA TYR A 171 12.26 25.26 -12.43
C TYR A 171 11.18 26.34 -12.63
N LEU A 172 10.45 26.72 -11.58
CA LEU A 172 9.45 27.79 -11.63
C LEU A 172 10.08 29.18 -11.82
N LYS A 173 11.25 29.42 -11.22
CA LYS A 173 12.01 30.68 -11.37
C LYS A 173 12.62 30.82 -12.77
N ASN A 174 13.12 29.72 -13.34
CA ASN A 174 13.72 29.70 -14.67
C ASN A 174 12.70 29.51 -15.79
N ARG A 175 11.45 29.15 -15.50
CA ARG A 175 10.30 29.36 -16.40
C ARG A 175 9.92 30.84 -16.53
N LYS A 176 10.91 31.71 -16.75
CA LYS A 176 10.66 32.88 -17.59
C LYS A 176 10.22 32.30 -18.92
N LYS A 177 8.95 32.51 -19.28
CA LYS A 177 8.48 32.27 -20.64
C LYS A 177 9.54 32.87 -21.54
N THR A 178 10.16 32.05 -22.38
CA THR A 178 10.86 32.50 -23.57
C THR A 178 9.79 33.12 -24.46
N VAL A 179 9.32 34.30 -24.06
CA VAL A 179 8.77 35.27 -24.98
C VAL A 179 9.93 35.45 -25.92
N LYS A 180 9.83 34.87 -27.13
CA LYS A 180 10.63 35.34 -28.26
C LYS A 180 10.67 36.85 -28.10
N GLU A 181 11.84 37.46 -28.12
CA GLU A 181 11.94 38.92 -28.24
C GLU A 181 11.23 39.30 -29.54
N THR A 182 9.91 39.40 -29.47
CA THR A 182 9.13 40.22 -30.37
C THR A 182 9.67 41.59 -30.04
N ILE A 183 10.46 42.15 -30.95
CA ILE A 183 10.87 43.54 -30.89
C ILE A 183 9.57 44.30 -30.68
N VAL A 184 9.35 44.81 -29.47
CA VAL A 184 8.14 45.57 -29.15
C VAL A 184 8.37 46.92 -29.78
N TYR A 185 7.89 47.08 -31.01
CA TYR A 185 7.84 48.40 -31.63
C TYR A 185 6.87 49.26 -30.83
N THR A 186 7.31 50.45 -30.42
CA THR A 186 6.49 51.33 -29.59
C THR A 186 5.40 51.99 -30.44
N THR A 187 5.70 52.23 -31.73
CA THR A 187 4.80 52.90 -32.66
C THR A 187 4.76 52.22 -34.04
N PRO A 188 3.66 52.37 -34.81
CA PRO A 188 3.55 51.84 -36.18
C PRO A 188 4.63 52.40 -37.13
N ILE A 189 5.03 53.67 -36.98
CA ILE A 189 6.09 54.28 -37.81
C ILE A 189 7.48 53.69 -37.52
N GLU A 190 7.80 53.39 -36.25
CA GLU A 190 9.05 52.72 -35.89
C GLU A 190 9.13 51.33 -36.53
N LYS A 191 8.01 50.61 -36.51
CA LYS A 191 7.90 49.30 -37.16
C LYS A 191 8.12 49.42 -38.67
N ALA A 192 7.40 50.32 -39.34
CA ALA A 192 7.49 50.50 -40.78
C ALA A 192 8.91 50.91 -41.24
N THR A 193 9.53 51.88 -40.54
CA THR A 193 10.90 52.33 -40.85
C THR A 193 11.95 51.25 -40.59
N ALA A 194 11.81 50.45 -39.53
CA ALA A 194 12.67 49.30 -39.28
C ALA A 194 12.55 48.24 -40.38
N HIS A 195 11.32 47.96 -40.83
CA HIS A 195 11.09 47.02 -41.94
C HIS A 195 11.64 47.55 -43.27
N LEU A 196 11.50 48.84 -43.59
CA LEU A 196 12.11 49.45 -44.79
C LEU A 196 13.64 49.33 -44.77
N ARG A 197 14.29 49.57 -43.63
CA ARG A 197 15.74 49.36 -43.47
C ARG A 197 16.13 47.89 -43.59
N SER A 198 15.28 46.98 -43.12
CA SER A 198 15.51 45.55 -43.28
C SER A 198 15.35 45.10 -44.73
N LEU A 199 14.46 45.72 -45.50
CA LEU A 199 14.22 45.41 -46.90
C LEU A 199 15.48 45.66 -47.74
N GLU A 200 16.18 46.77 -47.51
CA GLU A 200 17.47 47.08 -48.15
C GLU A 200 18.50 45.97 -47.88
N LYS A 201 18.66 45.60 -46.61
CA LYS A 201 19.69 44.65 -46.18
C LYS A 201 19.52 43.24 -46.76
N LYS A 202 18.31 42.90 -47.25
CA LYS A 202 18.03 41.59 -47.86
C LYS A 202 18.65 41.43 -49.26
N GLY A 203 19.02 42.53 -49.92
CA GLY A 203 19.69 42.52 -51.23
C GLY A 203 18.85 41.88 -52.34
N PHE A 204 17.52 42.10 -52.35
CA PHE A 204 16.65 41.53 -53.38
C PHE A 204 16.99 42.02 -54.79
N LEU A 205 17.38 43.29 -54.92
CA LEU A 205 17.74 43.91 -56.21
C LEU A 205 19.02 43.27 -56.79
N GLU A 206 20.04 43.07 -55.95
CA GLU A 206 21.30 42.38 -56.33
C GLU A 206 21.05 40.95 -56.82
N LYS A 207 20.04 40.27 -56.25
CA LYS A 207 19.63 38.91 -56.62
C LYS A 207 18.68 38.86 -57.82
N GLY A 208 18.34 40.00 -58.42
CA GLY A 208 17.36 40.10 -59.51
C GLY A 208 15.91 39.78 -59.09
N ALA A 209 15.63 39.71 -57.78
CA ALA A 209 14.34 39.35 -57.20
C ALA A 209 13.43 40.58 -57.04
N VAL A 210 13.22 41.33 -58.13
CA VAL A 210 12.46 42.59 -58.14
C VAL A 210 11.00 42.40 -57.69
N LYS A 211 10.40 41.25 -58.02
CA LYS A 211 9.03 40.92 -57.58
C LYS A 211 8.91 40.80 -56.07
N ASP A 212 9.88 40.15 -55.42
CA ASP A 212 9.86 39.94 -53.97
C ASP A 212 10.09 41.27 -53.24
N TYR A 213 10.97 42.12 -53.80
CA TYR A 213 11.18 43.48 -53.31
C TYR A 213 9.90 44.31 -53.32
N TYR A 214 9.20 44.38 -54.45
CA TYR A 214 7.94 45.13 -54.53
C TYR A 214 6.81 44.48 -53.71
N SER A 215 6.85 43.17 -53.48
CA SER A 215 5.89 42.50 -52.59
C SER A 215 6.07 42.98 -51.17
N GLU A 216 7.30 42.90 -50.65
CA GLU A 216 7.58 43.33 -49.28
C GLU A 216 7.47 44.86 -49.10
N LEU A 217 7.86 45.67 -50.10
CA LEU A 217 7.70 47.13 -50.06
C LEU A 217 6.24 47.55 -49.90
N THR A 218 5.33 46.96 -50.68
CA THR A 218 3.91 47.28 -50.56
C THR A 218 3.29 46.72 -49.29
N ASP A 219 3.75 45.56 -48.81
CA ASP A 219 3.25 44.98 -47.58
C ASP A 219 3.60 45.87 -46.38
N ILE A 220 4.81 46.43 -46.35
CA ILE A 220 5.22 47.40 -45.32
C ILE A 220 4.30 48.63 -45.33
N ALA A 221 4.02 49.19 -46.51
CA ALA A 221 3.11 50.33 -46.64
C ALA A 221 1.69 49.97 -46.19
N ARG A 222 1.16 48.82 -46.61
CA ARG A 222 -0.20 48.36 -46.25
C ARG A 222 -0.33 48.08 -44.75
N ILE A 223 0.62 47.36 -44.15
CA ILE A 223 0.65 47.10 -42.70
C ILE A 223 0.66 48.41 -41.92
N TYR A 224 1.50 49.37 -42.33
CA TYR A 224 1.54 50.68 -41.69
C TYR A 224 0.20 51.41 -41.80
N ILE A 225 -0.39 51.48 -43.00
CA ILE A 225 -1.68 52.15 -43.22
C ILE A 225 -2.79 51.48 -42.39
N GLU A 226 -2.78 50.16 -42.29
CA GLU A 226 -3.75 49.40 -41.52
C GLU A 226 -3.62 49.67 -40.02
N GLU A 227 -2.40 49.65 -39.46
CA GLU A 227 -2.16 49.92 -38.05
C GLU A 227 -2.39 51.39 -37.68
N ALA A 228 -2.00 52.33 -38.54
CA ALA A 228 -2.10 53.77 -38.27
C ALA A 228 -3.51 54.33 -38.56
N ILE A 229 -4.04 54.06 -39.76
CA ILE A 229 -5.31 54.65 -40.22
C ILE A 229 -6.51 53.77 -39.85
N HIS A 230 -6.30 52.49 -39.49
CA HIS A 230 -7.35 51.53 -39.16
C HIS A 230 -8.31 51.28 -40.34
N VAL A 231 -7.73 50.97 -41.50
CA VAL A 231 -8.42 50.54 -42.73
C VAL A 231 -7.88 49.17 -43.16
N PRO A 232 -8.69 48.27 -43.72
CA PRO A 232 -8.27 46.90 -44.08
C PRO A 232 -7.37 46.91 -45.32
N ALA A 233 -6.12 47.36 -45.16
CA ALA A 233 -5.23 47.61 -46.28
C ALA A 233 -4.65 46.33 -46.88
N MET A 234 -4.45 45.27 -46.10
CA MET A 234 -3.97 43.98 -46.62
C MET A 234 -5.03 43.26 -47.48
N GLU A 235 -6.31 43.50 -47.21
CA GLU A 235 -7.43 42.83 -47.87
C GLU A 235 -8.03 43.63 -49.04
N SER A 236 -7.65 44.90 -49.20
CA SER A 236 -8.19 45.80 -50.23
C SER A 236 -7.37 45.78 -51.51
N THR A 237 -8.02 45.94 -52.67
CA THR A 237 -7.31 46.25 -53.92
C THR A 237 -6.67 47.65 -53.87
N THR A 238 -5.76 47.97 -54.81
CA THR A 238 -5.09 49.28 -54.84
C THR A 238 -6.09 50.45 -54.91
N SER A 239 -7.13 50.35 -55.75
CA SER A 239 -8.16 51.40 -55.85
C SER A 239 -9.05 51.50 -54.61
N GLU A 240 -9.43 50.37 -54.03
CA GLU A 240 -10.23 50.33 -52.79
C GLU A 240 -9.46 50.89 -51.61
N LEU A 241 -8.15 50.60 -51.50
CA LEU A 241 -7.29 51.14 -50.45
C LEU A 241 -7.23 52.66 -50.51
N ILE A 242 -7.02 53.24 -51.69
CA ILE A 242 -6.96 54.70 -51.86
C ILE A 242 -8.29 55.35 -51.46
N GLU A 243 -9.42 54.77 -51.85
CA GLU A 243 -10.74 55.30 -51.50
C GLU A 243 -11.06 55.15 -50.00
N ALA A 244 -10.78 53.98 -49.42
CA ALA A 244 -10.92 53.74 -47.99
C ALA A 244 -10.06 54.71 -47.16
N MET A 245 -8.83 54.98 -47.62
CA MET A 245 -7.93 55.93 -47.00
C MET A 245 -8.50 57.36 -47.07
N ARG A 246 -9.04 57.81 -48.22
CA ARG A 246 -9.68 59.13 -48.35
C ARG A 246 -10.85 59.31 -47.38
N ILE A 247 -11.69 58.28 -47.24
CA ILE A 247 -12.83 58.29 -46.31
C ILE A 247 -12.32 58.37 -44.86
N ALA A 248 -11.33 57.57 -44.50
CA ALA A 248 -10.78 57.53 -43.14
C ALA A 248 -10.07 58.84 -42.75
N VAL A 249 -9.32 59.44 -43.67
CA VAL A 249 -8.62 60.73 -43.51
C VAL A 249 -9.61 61.86 -43.26
N ARG A 250 -10.70 61.92 -44.04
CA ARG A 250 -11.80 62.88 -43.83
C ARG A 250 -12.46 62.68 -42.46
N ARG A 251 -12.73 61.43 -42.08
CA ARG A 251 -13.36 61.10 -40.78
C ARG A 251 -12.49 61.50 -39.59
N LYS A 252 -11.18 61.22 -39.69
CA LYS A 252 -10.19 61.51 -38.64
C LYS A 252 -9.64 62.94 -38.68
N LYS A 253 -10.15 63.80 -39.58
CA LYS A 253 -9.72 65.20 -39.77
C LYS A 253 -8.21 65.35 -39.99
N MET A 254 -7.60 64.41 -40.69
CA MET A 254 -6.15 64.42 -41.01
C MET A 254 -5.86 65.41 -42.13
N SER A 255 -4.77 66.16 -42.03
CA SER A 255 -4.32 67.10 -43.07
C SER A 255 -3.40 66.40 -44.08
N LEU A 256 -3.99 65.67 -45.03
CA LEU A 256 -3.26 65.05 -46.15
C LEU A 256 -3.55 65.76 -47.47
N THR A 257 -2.51 65.95 -48.28
CA THR A 257 -2.64 66.52 -49.63
C THR A 257 -3.02 65.46 -50.64
N GLN A 258 -3.72 65.86 -51.70
CA GLN A 258 -4.07 64.99 -52.82
C GLN A 258 -2.83 64.31 -53.43
N GLU A 259 -1.71 65.03 -53.50
CA GLU A 259 -0.41 64.53 -53.97
C GLU A 259 0.04 63.27 -53.21
N THR A 260 -0.25 63.17 -51.91
CA THR A 260 0.16 62.01 -51.10
C THR A 260 -0.55 60.74 -51.54
N PHE A 261 -1.83 60.84 -51.91
CA PHE A 261 -2.62 59.72 -52.44
C PHE A 261 -2.13 59.31 -53.82
N GLU A 262 -1.81 60.28 -54.68
CA GLU A 262 -1.32 60.02 -56.04
C GLU A 262 0.06 59.35 -56.04
N GLN A 263 0.96 59.78 -55.16
CA GLN A 263 2.27 59.16 -54.98
C GLN A 263 2.15 57.72 -54.50
N LEU A 264 1.28 57.45 -53.51
CA LEU A 264 1.03 56.10 -53.03
C LEU A 264 0.42 55.21 -54.12
N GLU A 265 -0.62 55.70 -54.80
CA GLU A 265 -1.30 54.97 -55.87
C GLU A 265 -0.34 54.61 -57.01
N LYS A 266 0.54 55.54 -57.39
CA LYS A 266 1.54 55.32 -58.43
C LYS A 266 2.47 54.16 -58.08
N VAL A 267 2.97 54.10 -56.84
CA VAL A 267 3.86 53.01 -56.41
C VAL A 267 3.11 51.68 -56.33
N LEU A 268 1.89 51.68 -55.77
CA LEU A 268 1.08 50.46 -55.67
C LEU A 268 0.73 49.88 -57.05
N ARG A 269 0.37 50.73 -58.02
CA ARG A 269 0.12 50.31 -59.41
C ARG A 269 1.37 49.77 -60.09
N THR A 270 2.52 50.40 -59.85
CA THR A 270 3.81 49.92 -60.37
C THR A 270 4.14 48.53 -59.79
N ALA A 271 3.92 48.35 -58.49
CA ALA A 271 4.08 47.06 -57.83
C ALA A 271 3.14 45.99 -58.41
N ASP A 272 1.87 46.33 -58.68
CA ASP A 272 0.92 45.41 -59.32
C ASP A 272 1.39 45.01 -60.73
N MET A 273 1.92 45.95 -61.51
CA MET A 273 2.52 45.64 -62.83
C MET A 273 3.74 44.73 -62.72
N VAL A 274 4.59 44.92 -61.72
CA VAL A 274 5.75 44.03 -61.46
C VAL A 274 5.28 42.63 -61.06
N LYS A 275 4.30 42.53 -60.16
CA LYS A 275 3.81 41.27 -59.59
C LYS A 275 3.05 40.41 -60.60
N PHE A 276 2.19 41.05 -61.41
CA PHE A 276 1.25 40.35 -62.27
C PHE A 276 1.59 40.48 -63.76
N ALA A 277 2.06 41.64 -64.22
CA ALA A 277 2.41 41.88 -65.62
C ALA A 277 3.91 41.62 -65.94
N LYS A 278 4.70 41.18 -64.96
CA LYS A 278 6.15 40.92 -65.08
C LYS A 278 6.95 42.12 -65.62
N SER A 279 6.48 43.33 -65.32
CA SER A 279 7.22 44.56 -65.63
C SER A 279 8.56 44.58 -64.89
N LYS A 280 9.58 45.15 -65.51
CA LYS A 280 10.90 45.36 -64.91
C LYS A 280 11.24 46.85 -64.93
N PRO A 281 10.91 47.59 -63.87
CA PRO A 281 11.34 48.97 -63.69
C PRO A 281 12.86 49.08 -63.69
N MET A 282 13.38 50.23 -64.06
CA MET A 282 14.82 50.53 -63.95
C MET A 282 15.19 50.79 -62.49
N ASP A 283 16.46 50.55 -62.12
CA ASP A 283 16.92 50.65 -60.72
C ASP A 283 16.60 52.02 -60.08
N PHE A 284 16.71 53.11 -60.86
CA PHE A 284 16.36 54.45 -60.37
C PHE A 284 14.87 54.61 -60.06
N GLU A 285 13.97 53.92 -60.79
CA GLU A 285 12.52 53.95 -60.56
C GLU A 285 12.18 53.21 -59.26
N ILE A 286 12.90 52.11 -58.99
CA ILE A 286 12.75 51.30 -57.77
C ILE A 286 13.14 52.11 -56.53
N ASP A 287 14.26 52.82 -56.60
CA ASP A 287 14.71 53.71 -55.53
C ASP A 287 13.77 54.90 -55.34
N GLU A 288 13.25 55.47 -56.42
CA GLU A 288 12.28 56.57 -56.36
C GLU A 288 10.97 56.11 -55.72
N ASP A 289 10.45 54.94 -56.12
CA ASP A 289 9.22 54.35 -55.57
C ASP A 289 9.34 54.06 -54.08
N ARG A 290 10.49 53.56 -53.66
CA ARG A 290 10.77 53.39 -52.24
C ARG A 290 10.79 54.73 -51.50
N SER A 291 11.48 55.73 -52.04
CA SER A 291 11.53 57.07 -51.45
C SER A 291 10.13 57.68 -51.32
N ARG A 292 9.27 57.46 -52.32
CA ARG A 292 7.85 57.86 -52.28
C ARG A 292 7.13 57.18 -51.11
N ILE A 293 7.24 55.86 -50.95
CA ILE A 293 6.60 55.14 -49.82
C ILE A 293 7.09 55.64 -48.47
N GLU A 294 8.40 55.82 -48.30
CA GLU A 294 8.97 56.34 -47.05
C GLU A 294 8.44 57.73 -46.72
N LYS A 295 8.41 58.64 -47.71
CA LYS A 295 7.82 59.98 -47.55
C LYS A 295 6.33 59.91 -47.22
N THR A 296 5.57 59.08 -47.93
CA THR A 296 4.14 58.90 -47.69
C THR A 296 3.87 58.43 -46.26
N ILE A 297 4.62 57.44 -45.75
CA ILE A 297 4.50 56.95 -44.37
C ILE A 297 4.72 58.10 -43.37
N VAL A 298 5.79 58.89 -43.56
CA VAL A 298 6.11 60.01 -42.67
C VAL A 298 5.04 61.12 -42.71
N VAL A 299 4.51 61.44 -43.89
CA VAL A 299 3.47 62.45 -44.06
C VAL A 299 2.15 61.99 -43.43
N ILE A 300 1.78 60.72 -43.62
CA ILE A 300 0.62 60.11 -42.97
C ILE A 300 0.76 60.21 -41.46
N ASP A 301 1.90 59.77 -40.90
CA ASP A 301 2.12 59.74 -39.45
C ASP A 301 1.97 61.11 -38.80
N LYS A 302 2.58 62.13 -39.42
CA LYS A 302 2.50 63.53 -38.96
C LYS A 302 1.10 64.13 -39.04
N SER A 303 0.25 63.59 -39.89
CA SER A 303 -1.12 64.07 -40.09
C SER A 303 -2.13 63.47 -39.12
N ILE A 304 -1.73 62.44 -38.36
CA ILE A 304 -2.58 61.80 -37.35
C ILE A 304 -2.71 62.76 -36.16
N PRO A 305 -3.93 63.17 -35.79
CA PRO A 305 -4.13 63.96 -34.58
C PRO A 305 -3.62 63.17 -33.36
N GLU A 306 -2.76 63.78 -32.55
CA GLU A 306 -2.30 63.18 -31.31
C GLU A 306 -3.49 63.05 -30.36
N GLU A 307 -3.95 61.82 -30.12
CA GLU A 307 -4.97 61.55 -29.11
C GLU A 307 -4.33 61.88 -27.75
N VAL A 308 -4.75 62.99 -27.13
CA VAL A 308 -4.35 63.31 -25.76
C VAL A 308 -4.86 62.15 -24.88
N PRO A 309 -3.97 61.33 -24.31
CA PRO A 309 -4.39 60.11 -23.63
C PRO A 309 -5.15 60.47 -22.36
N ASP A 310 -6.30 59.82 -22.17
CA ASP A 310 -7.10 59.91 -20.94
C ASP A 310 -6.25 59.44 -19.74
N GLU A 311 -5.95 60.36 -18.81
CA GLU A 311 -5.11 60.10 -17.63
C GLU A 311 -5.65 58.93 -16.77
N GLU A 312 -6.96 58.66 -16.82
CA GLU A 312 -7.57 57.55 -16.10
C GLU A 312 -7.10 56.18 -16.62
N SER A 313 -6.90 56.03 -17.93
CA SER A 313 -6.49 54.76 -18.56
C SER A 313 -5.05 54.38 -18.19
N ASN A 314 -4.13 55.36 -18.21
CA ASN A 314 -2.73 55.16 -17.84
C ASN A 314 -2.58 54.85 -16.34
N THR A 315 -3.38 55.51 -15.49
CA THR A 315 -3.39 55.28 -14.04
C THR A 315 -3.91 53.87 -13.72
N ALA A 316 -5.00 53.44 -14.36
CA ALA A 316 -5.55 52.10 -14.19
C ALA A 316 -4.60 50.99 -14.65
N ALA A 317 -3.93 51.16 -15.80
CA ALA A 317 -2.95 50.21 -16.30
C ALA A 317 -1.71 50.11 -15.38
N TRP A 318 -1.23 51.24 -14.85
CA TRP A 318 -0.14 51.27 -13.90
C TRP A 318 -0.52 50.60 -12.58
N GLU A 319 -1.72 50.87 -12.05
CA GLU A 319 -2.24 50.21 -10.86
C GLU A 319 -2.37 48.70 -11.03
N GLU A 320 -2.88 48.23 -12.17
CA GLU A 320 -2.96 46.81 -12.48
C GLU A 320 -1.59 46.14 -12.50
N GLN A 321 -0.59 46.79 -13.11
CA GLN A 321 0.77 46.28 -13.13
C GLN A 321 1.37 46.22 -11.73
N GLN A 322 1.15 47.23 -10.89
CA GLN A 322 1.59 47.24 -9.50
C GLN A 322 0.89 46.14 -8.68
N ARG A 323 -0.43 45.95 -8.87
CA ARG A 323 -1.19 44.87 -8.23
C ARG A 323 -0.66 43.50 -8.66
N ARG A 324 -0.35 43.30 -9.95
CA ARG A 324 0.26 42.05 -10.46
C ARG A 324 1.65 41.81 -9.88
N LYS A 325 2.49 42.85 -9.78
CA LYS A 325 3.83 42.77 -9.15
C LYS A 325 3.72 42.43 -7.66
N LYS A 326 2.83 43.09 -6.92
CA LYS A 326 2.56 42.82 -5.50
C LYS A 326 2.01 41.40 -5.27
N LYS A 327 1.06 40.95 -6.10
CA LYS A 327 0.52 39.57 -6.05
C LYS A 327 1.60 38.52 -6.31
N ARG A 328 2.48 38.74 -7.30
CA ARG A 328 3.63 37.85 -7.57
C ARG A 328 4.60 37.80 -6.39
N LYS A 329 5.03 38.97 -5.88
CA LYS A 329 5.90 39.04 -4.69
C LYS A 329 5.28 38.35 -3.48
N ARG A 330 3.98 38.55 -3.21
CA ARG A 330 3.28 37.90 -2.10
C ARG A 330 3.21 36.39 -2.26
N ARG A 331 2.90 35.90 -3.47
CA ARG A 331 2.90 34.46 -3.77
C ARG A 331 4.28 33.86 -3.55
N ASP A 332 5.32 34.50 -4.09
CA ASP A 332 6.69 33.99 -4.00
C ASP A 332 7.18 34.01 -2.53
N MET A 333 6.77 35.02 -1.75
CA MET A 333 7.01 35.09 -0.30
C MET A 333 6.29 33.99 0.48
N ILE A 334 5.03 33.66 0.14
CA ILE A 334 4.29 32.56 0.76
C ILE A 334 4.96 31.22 0.47
N ILE A 335 5.41 31.00 -0.77
CA ILE A 335 6.14 29.78 -1.15
C ILE A 335 7.46 29.69 -0.38
N ALA A 336 8.22 30.79 -0.31
CA ALA A 336 9.48 30.82 0.44
C ALA A 336 9.27 30.56 1.94
N ALA A 337 8.24 31.15 2.54
CA ALA A 337 7.87 30.92 3.94
C ALA A 337 7.46 29.45 4.18
N GLY A 338 6.66 28.86 3.28
CA GLY A 338 6.30 27.44 3.36
C GLY A 338 7.51 26.51 3.29
N VAL A 339 8.44 26.76 2.39
CA VAL A 339 9.70 26.01 2.29
C VAL A 339 10.54 26.17 3.55
N ALA A 340 10.66 27.39 4.09
CA ALA A 340 11.41 27.65 5.32
C ALA A 340 10.83 26.90 6.53
N VAL A 341 9.50 26.85 6.67
CA VAL A 341 8.83 26.09 7.74
C VAL A 341 9.11 24.59 7.61
N VAL A 342 9.04 24.02 6.39
CA VAL A 342 9.33 22.60 6.17
C VAL A 342 10.79 22.26 6.48
N VAL A 343 11.73 23.11 6.07
CA VAL A 343 13.15 22.93 6.39
C VAL A 343 13.39 23.03 7.90
N PHE A 344 12.80 24.03 8.56
CA PHE A 344 12.93 24.21 10.01
C PHE A 344 12.34 23.03 10.79
N ALA A 345 11.17 22.51 10.37
CA ALA A 345 10.58 21.30 10.94
C ALA A 345 11.48 20.07 10.72
N GLY A 346 12.06 19.90 9.53
CA GLY A 346 13.01 18.83 9.24
C GLY A 346 14.28 18.90 10.09
N VAL A 347 14.84 20.09 10.27
CA VAL A 347 16.01 20.32 11.14
C VAL A 347 15.67 20.04 12.61
N TYR A 348 14.52 20.50 13.09
CA TYR A 348 14.05 20.24 14.47
C TYR A 348 13.87 18.75 14.77
N ILE A 349 13.40 17.97 13.78
CA ILE A 349 13.33 16.52 13.88
C ILE A 349 14.74 15.90 13.88
N ALA A 350 15.64 16.39 13.02
CA ALA A 350 16.99 15.85 12.85
C ALA A 350 17.94 16.14 14.03
N THR A 351 17.80 17.27 14.73
CA THR A 351 18.66 17.63 15.88
C THR A 351 18.31 16.91 17.19
N GLY A 352 17.43 15.89 17.14
CA GLY A 352 17.17 14.97 18.25
C GLY A 352 16.03 15.38 19.18
N ASN A 353 15.73 16.68 19.30
CA ASN A 353 14.64 17.16 20.17
C ASN A 353 13.24 16.77 19.66
N GLY A 354 13.02 16.71 18.33
CA GLY A 354 11.74 16.26 17.76
C GLY A 354 11.55 14.73 17.76
N LEU A 355 12.64 13.97 17.67
CA LEU A 355 12.61 12.50 17.58
C LEU A 355 12.24 11.86 18.93
N GLY A 356 12.72 12.42 20.05
CA GLY A 356 12.29 12.02 21.40
C GLY A 356 10.80 12.28 21.64
N TYR A 357 10.30 13.47 21.27
CA TYR A 357 8.89 13.84 21.45
C TYR A 357 7.91 12.96 20.65
N LEU A 358 8.24 12.64 19.39
CA LEU A 358 7.43 11.75 18.54
C LEU A 358 7.46 10.30 19.04
N ARG A 359 8.62 9.81 19.49
CA ARG A 359 8.74 8.49 20.13
C ARG A 359 7.88 8.40 21.39
N ASP A 360 7.89 9.45 22.22
CA ASP A 360 7.21 9.44 23.51
C ASP A 360 5.70 9.65 23.39
N SER A 361 5.23 10.38 22.36
CA SER A 361 3.81 10.75 22.20
C SER A 361 3.03 9.85 21.24
N VAL A 362 3.65 9.31 20.18
CA VAL A 362 2.96 8.50 19.16
C VAL A 362 3.26 7.01 19.31
N LEU A 363 4.47 6.65 19.72
CA LEU A 363 4.92 5.25 19.81
C LEU A 363 4.93 4.70 21.24
N GLY A 364 4.79 5.56 22.26
CA GLY A 364 4.85 5.18 23.67
C GLY A 364 6.24 4.69 24.07
N ALA A 365 7.02 5.51 24.77
CA ALA A 365 8.31 5.04 25.27
C ALA A 365 8.11 4.03 26.41
N PRO A 366 8.65 2.80 26.29
CA PRO A 366 8.47 1.76 27.32
C PRO A 366 9.02 2.17 28.69
N THR A 367 10.02 3.06 28.73
CA THR A 367 10.58 3.60 29.97
C THR A 367 9.65 4.56 30.71
N LYS A 368 8.76 5.27 30.00
CA LYS A 368 7.79 6.18 30.64
C LYS A 368 6.63 5.41 31.27
N GLU A 369 6.18 4.33 30.63
CA GLU A 369 5.20 3.39 31.21
C GLU A 369 5.74 2.75 32.51
N LEU A 370 7.04 2.46 32.58
CA LEU A 370 7.67 1.93 33.80
C LEU A 370 7.73 2.94 34.96
N LEU A 371 7.85 4.24 34.67
CA LEU A 371 7.95 5.30 35.66
C LEU A 371 6.58 5.78 36.17
N GLU A 372 5.61 5.94 35.28
CA GLU A 372 4.28 6.47 35.59
C GLU A 372 3.22 5.37 35.81
N GLY A 373 3.52 4.12 35.42
CA GLY A 373 2.64 2.98 35.57
C GLY A 373 2.51 2.52 37.03
N LYS A 374 1.34 1.94 37.36
CA LYS A 374 1.13 1.31 38.67
C LYS A 374 1.81 -0.04 38.73
N TRP A 375 2.71 -0.23 39.69
CA TRP A 375 3.36 -1.50 39.92
C TRP A 375 2.44 -2.42 40.73
N VAL A 376 2.62 -3.73 40.55
CA VAL A 376 1.78 -4.77 41.17
C VAL A 376 2.65 -5.63 42.07
N THR A 377 2.26 -5.72 43.34
CA THR A 377 2.87 -6.60 44.33
C THR A 377 2.28 -8.00 44.21
N SER A 378 3.14 -9.01 44.11
CA SER A 378 2.73 -10.40 43.96
C SER A 378 3.71 -11.33 44.66
N GLU A 379 3.24 -12.50 45.06
CA GLU A 379 4.00 -13.51 45.80
C GLU A 379 4.31 -14.70 44.90
N TYR A 380 5.58 -15.12 44.85
CA TYR A 380 6.06 -16.14 43.94
C TYR A 380 7.01 -17.13 44.60
N GLY A 381 6.99 -18.37 44.12
CA GLY A 381 8.00 -19.38 44.46
C GLY A 381 7.74 -20.15 45.75
N GLU A 382 8.69 -21.04 46.06
CA GLU A 382 8.75 -21.82 47.29
C GLU A 382 10.23 -21.92 47.71
N PRO A 383 10.71 -21.23 48.76
CA PRO A 383 9.94 -20.41 49.71
C PRO A 383 9.29 -19.18 49.04
N PRO A 384 8.13 -18.71 49.55
CA PRO A 384 7.40 -17.61 48.95
C PRO A 384 8.15 -16.29 49.11
N MET A 385 8.28 -15.55 48.01
CA MET A 385 8.91 -14.24 47.93
C MET A 385 7.91 -13.22 47.40
N LYS A 386 7.69 -12.13 48.15
CA LYS A 386 6.86 -11.00 47.73
C LYS A 386 7.72 -9.96 47.01
N ILE A 387 7.34 -9.61 45.79
CA ILE A 387 8.04 -8.61 44.98
C ILE A 387 7.01 -7.71 44.26
N GLU A 388 7.34 -6.43 44.17
CA GLU A 388 6.58 -5.45 43.41
C GLU A 388 7.21 -5.27 42.03
N THR A 389 6.41 -5.43 40.98
CA THR A 389 6.89 -5.46 39.58
C THR A 389 5.93 -4.71 38.67
N PRO A 390 6.37 -4.16 37.52
CA PRO A 390 5.49 -3.40 36.64
C PRO A 390 4.28 -4.20 36.12
N LYS A 391 4.47 -5.50 35.86
CA LYS A 391 3.41 -6.46 35.54
C LYS A 391 3.77 -7.81 36.16
N VAL A 392 2.75 -8.64 36.42
CA VAL A 392 2.89 -9.97 37.03
C VAL A 392 3.95 -10.81 36.31
N LEU A 393 4.90 -11.36 37.07
CA LEU A 393 5.98 -12.22 36.57
C LEU A 393 5.39 -13.52 36.01
N LYS A 394 5.86 -13.94 34.85
CA LYS A 394 5.46 -15.21 34.25
C LYS A 394 6.42 -16.31 34.69
N ARG A 395 5.90 -17.48 35.07
CA ARG A 395 6.74 -18.65 35.37
C ARG A 395 7.51 -19.04 34.10
N TYR A 396 8.82 -19.06 34.20
CA TYR A 396 9.72 -19.52 33.16
C TYR A 396 10.02 -21.00 33.40
N ASN A 397 9.46 -21.86 32.54
CA ASN A 397 9.56 -23.30 32.68
C ASN A 397 10.57 -23.83 31.66
N GLU A 398 11.77 -24.19 32.11
CA GLU A 398 12.80 -24.81 31.28
C GLU A 398 12.92 -26.27 31.70
N GLU A 399 12.32 -27.16 30.92
CA GLU A 399 12.18 -28.59 31.24
C GLU A 399 13.54 -29.27 31.49
N GLN A 400 14.60 -28.81 30.83
CA GLN A 400 15.95 -29.34 31.02
C GLN A 400 16.52 -29.05 32.42
N ILE A 401 16.20 -27.89 33.00
CA ILE A 401 16.66 -27.50 34.33
C ILE A 401 15.88 -28.26 35.41
N GLN A 402 14.58 -28.50 35.19
CA GLN A 402 13.74 -29.24 36.14
C GLN A 402 14.04 -30.75 36.15
N ASN A 403 14.44 -31.31 35.01
CA ASN A 403 14.76 -32.73 34.88
C ASN A 403 16.18 -33.09 35.32
N ASN A 404 17.05 -32.10 35.55
CA ASN A 404 18.45 -32.29 35.95
C ASN A 404 18.82 -31.44 37.17
N LEU A 405 17.97 -31.46 38.20
CA LEU A 405 18.23 -30.77 39.45
C LEU A 405 19.37 -31.48 40.22
N PRO A 406 20.30 -30.73 40.83
CA PRO A 406 21.30 -31.30 41.74
C PRO A 406 20.64 -32.14 42.85
N PRO A 407 21.30 -33.20 43.35
CA PRO A 407 20.67 -34.17 44.26
C PRO A 407 20.14 -33.54 45.56
N ASN A 408 20.73 -32.44 46.01
CA ASN A 408 20.35 -31.66 47.19
C ASN A 408 19.24 -30.61 46.94
N VAL A 409 18.86 -30.35 45.69
CA VAL A 409 17.82 -29.39 45.32
C VAL A 409 16.48 -30.11 45.18
N LYS A 410 15.47 -29.63 45.92
CA LYS A 410 14.09 -30.13 45.90
C LYS A 410 13.28 -29.48 44.76
N SER A 411 13.44 -28.18 44.55
CA SER A 411 12.79 -27.47 43.45
C SER A 411 13.54 -26.20 43.09
N LEU A 412 13.51 -25.87 41.80
CA LEU A 412 13.99 -24.59 41.26
C LEU A 412 12.86 -23.98 40.44
N GLN A 413 12.42 -22.79 40.82
CA GLN A 413 11.36 -22.06 40.11
C GLN A 413 11.90 -20.70 39.67
N LYS A 414 11.63 -20.32 38.42
CA LYS A 414 12.05 -19.05 37.84
C LYS A 414 10.83 -18.28 37.34
N PHE A 415 10.78 -16.99 37.61
CA PHE A 415 9.71 -16.08 37.22
C PHE A 415 10.33 -14.86 36.56
N VAL A 416 9.78 -14.42 35.42
CA VAL A 416 10.42 -13.43 34.55
C VAL A 416 9.42 -12.37 34.09
N TYR A 417 9.88 -11.11 34.06
CA TYR A 417 9.26 -9.99 33.38
C TYR A 417 10.23 -9.40 32.35
N GLY A 418 9.76 -9.24 31.12
CA GLY A 418 10.58 -8.86 29.96
C GLY A 418 11.42 -10.03 29.42
N ALA A 419 12.03 -9.84 28.26
CA ALA A 419 13.13 -10.70 27.79
C ALA A 419 14.44 -10.27 28.47
N LEU A 420 15.37 -11.20 28.67
CA LEU A 420 16.71 -10.87 29.21
C LEU A 420 17.49 -9.86 28.35
N ALA A 421 17.11 -9.72 27.08
CA ALA A 421 17.68 -8.76 26.14
C ALA A 421 16.98 -7.39 26.14
N ASP A 422 15.87 -7.25 26.89
CA ASP A 422 15.17 -5.97 27.00
C ASP A 422 15.96 -5.00 27.88
N ASN A 423 15.79 -3.70 27.64
CA ASN A 423 16.47 -2.64 28.40
C ASN A 423 16.17 -2.67 29.91
N PHE A 424 15.07 -3.31 30.32
CA PHE A 424 14.70 -3.55 31.71
C PHE A 424 14.01 -4.90 31.82
N SER A 425 14.57 -5.80 32.63
CA SER A 425 13.99 -7.11 32.91
C SER A 425 14.13 -7.46 34.39
N ILE A 426 13.20 -8.25 34.90
CA ILE A 426 13.21 -8.74 36.28
C ILE A 426 13.18 -10.26 36.23
N VAL A 427 14.14 -10.89 36.91
CA VAL A 427 14.21 -12.35 37.03
C VAL A 427 14.26 -12.71 38.50
N LEU A 428 13.23 -13.43 38.96
CA LEU A 428 13.16 -13.99 40.30
C LEU A 428 13.38 -15.49 40.21
N SER A 429 14.39 -16.00 40.90
CA SER A 429 14.67 -17.44 40.99
C SER A 429 14.60 -17.88 42.45
N THR A 430 13.78 -18.88 42.74
CA THR A 430 13.64 -19.48 44.08
C THR A 430 14.12 -20.93 44.06
N THR A 431 15.04 -21.27 44.96
CA THR A 431 15.59 -22.62 45.10
C THR A 431 15.22 -23.17 46.47
N LYS A 432 14.59 -24.34 46.50
CA LYS A 432 14.32 -25.10 47.72
C LYS A 432 15.26 -26.29 47.78
N PHE A 433 15.95 -26.48 48.90
CA PHE A 433 16.78 -27.65 49.16
C PHE A 433 15.98 -28.76 49.85
N LYS A 434 16.45 -30.02 49.77
CA LYS A 434 15.85 -31.14 50.52
C LYS A 434 16.34 -31.09 51.97
N ASP A 435 15.45 -31.32 52.94
CA ASP A 435 15.72 -31.21 54.39
C ASP A 435 16.67 -32.29 54.97
N THR A 436 17.40 -33.04 54.14
CA THR A 436 18.35 -34.07 54.59
C THR A 436 19.78 -33.60 54.40
N LEU A 437 20.23 -32.76 55.33
CA LEU A 437 21.63 -32.73 55.72
C LEU A 437 21.80 -33.78 56.83
N THR A 438 22.07 -35.03 56.47
CA THR A 438 22.99 -35.80 57.30
C THR A 438 24.36 -35.20 57.01
N VAL A 439 24.73 -34.21 57.83
CA VAL A 439 26.13 -33.84 57.97
C VAL A 439 26.78 -35.08 58.59
N ASP A 440 27.48 -35.88 57.80
CA ASP A 440 28.48 -36.79 58.35
C ASP A 440 29.56 -35.89 58.96
N ALA A 441 29.37 -35.58 60.24
CA ALA A 441 30.41 -35.11 61.11
C ALA A 441 31.18 -36.35 61.58
N GLU A 442 31.99 -36.92 60.69
CA GLU A 442 33.09 -37.80 61.09
C GLU A 442 34.42 -37.21 60.64
N ALA A 443 35.33 -37.23 61.61
CA ALA A 443 36.64 -36.62 61.76
C ALA A 443 37.63 -36.75 60.60
#